data_AF-A0A835H887-F1
#
_entry.id   AF-A0A835H887-F1
#
_cell.length_a   1.000
_cell.length_b   1.000
_cell.length_c   1.000
_cell.angle_alpha   90.00
_cell.angle_beta   90.00
_cell.angle_gamma   90.00
#
_symmetry.space_group_name_H-M   'P 1'
#
loop_
_entity.id
_entity.type
_entity.pdbx_description
1 polymer ?
#
loop_
_entity_poly.entity_id
_entity_poly.type
_entity_poly.pdbx_seq_one_letter_code
_entity_poly.pdbx_strand_id
1 'polypeptide(L)'
;MTEPAFRRGDSVYLVGLSRSLQATSRKSTVTNPCAALNIGSADCPRYRATNMEVIDLIQVLIFPCLGFYLDFGSTFSGVLTDDRGRVQAIWGSFSTQLKYGGSTSEDHQFVRGLPVYAISEVLDKIISGGKGPRLLINGIKRPMPLVRILEVELYPTLLSKASSFGLSDDWVQALVKKDPVRRQVLRVKGCLAGSKAEHLLEQGDMILAIKKEPITCFRDIERACQELDVSEESAGELNMTIFRQVAQQQKIATIASKESYERSIIALWCKLLKLLLSLLPSQT
;
A
#
# COMPACT_ATOMS: atom_id res chain seq x y z
N MET A 1 5.11 -14.87 -10.49
CA MET A 1 3.84 -14.43 -9.86
C MET A 1 3.89 -14.83 -8.40
N THR A 2 3.76 -13.90 -7.46
CA THR A 2 3.50 -14.24 -6.06
C THR A 2 2.06 -13.81 -5.82
N GLU A 3 1.17 -14.80 -5.76
CA GLU A 3 -0.24 -14.60 -5.47
C GLU A 3 -0.41 -13.77 -4.18
N PRO A 4 -1.48 -12.97 -4.06
CA PRO A 4 -1.80 -12.34 -2.79
C PRO A 4 -1.91 -13.43 -1.71
N ALA A 5 -1.42 -13.12 -0.50
CA ALA A 5 -1.47 -14.03 0.64
C ALA A 5 -2.87 -14.57 0.95
N PHE A 6 -3.90 -13.82 0.54
CA PHE A 6 -5.31 -14.22 0.59
C PHE A 6 -5.99 -13.99 -0.75
N ARG A 7 -6.98 -14.84 -1.04
CA ARG A 7 -7.95 -14.69 -2.11
C ARG A 7 -9.29 -14.24 -1.52
N ARG A 8 -10.11 -13.62 -2.37
CA ARG A 8 -11.48 -13.28 -2.00
C ARG A 8 -12.24 -14.55 -1.64
N GLY A 9 -12.90 -14.56 -0.47
CA GLY A 9 -13.60 -15.72 0.08
C GLY A 9 -12.77 -16.56 1.03
N ASP A 10 -11.45 -16.32 1.16
CA ASP A 10 -10.62 -17.06 2.09
C ASP A 10 -11.03 -16.80 3.55
N SER A 11 -11.01 -17.85 4.35
CA SER A 11 -11.21 -17.77 5.78
C SER A 11 -9.94 -17.27 6.47
N VAL A 12 -10.10 -16.33 7.38
CA VAL A 12 -8.99 -15.76 8.16
C VAL A 12 -9.35 -15.69 9.64
N TYR A 13 -8.34 -15.73 10.48
CA TYR A 13 -8.50 -15.52 11.91
C TYR A 13 -7.85 -14.20 12.29
N LEU A 14 -8.63 -13.30 12.88
CA LEU A 14 -8.11 -12.11 13.52
C LEU A 14 -7.74 -12.48 14.96
N VAL A 15 -6.45 -12.40 15.27
CA VAL A 15 -5.87 -12.79 16.56
C VAL A 15 -5.10 -11.63 17.15
N GLY A 16 -5.19 -11.42 18.46
CA GLY A 16 -4.60 -10.27 19.12
C GLY A 16 -5.06 -10.13 20.57
N LEU A 17 -4.83 -8.95 21.15
CA LEU A 17 -5.10 -8.70 22.56
C LEU A 17 -6.22 -7.67 22.74
N SER A 18 -7.13 -7.96 23.67
CA SER A 18 -8.11 -6.98 24.14
C SER A 18 -7.44 -5.88 24.98
N ARG A 19 -8.20 -4.85 25.33
CA ARG A 19 -7.76 -3.82 26.30
C ARG A 19 -7.39 -4.38 27.67
N SER A 20 -7.93 -5.54 28.05
CA SER A 20 -7.59 -6.27 29.29
C SER A 20 -6.40 -7.23 29.12
N LEU A 21 -5.65 -7.12 28.01
CA LEU A 21 -4.52 -8.00 27.66
C LEU A 21 -4.91 -9.48 27.53
N GLN A 22 -6.19 -9.76 27.28
CA GLN A 22 -6.66 -11.11 27.05
C GLN A 22 -6.54 -11.46 25.56
N ALA A 23 -5.97 -12.63 25.27
CA ALA A 23 -5.91 -13.14 23.91
C ALA A 23 -7.32 -13.46 23.41
N THR A 24 -7.70 -12.84 22.30
CA THR A 24 -8.97 -13.13 21.63
C THR A 24 -8.68 -13.49 20.17
N SER A 25 -9.53 -14.36 19.63
CA SER A 25 -9.49 -14.73 18.22
C SER A 25 -10.89 -14.74 17.64
N ARG A 26 -11.01 -14.39 16.37
CA ARG A 26 -12.28 -14.41 15.65
C ARG A 26 -12.08 -14.79 14.19
N LYS A 27 -12.91 -15.73 13.73
CA LYS A 27 -12.97 -16.12 12.32
C LYS A 27 -13.71 -15.06 11.50
N SER A 28 -13.18 -14.74 10.32
CA SER A 28 -13.79 -13.85 9.33
C SER A 28 -13.45 -14.33 7.91
N THR A 29 -13.92 -13.61 6.90
CA THR A 29 -13.73 -13.92 5.49
C THR A 29 -13.20 -12.70 4.75
N VAL A 30 -12.22 -12.90 3.87
CA VAL A 30 -11.65 -11.83 3.04
C VAL A 30 -12.65 -11.42 1.96
N THR A 31 -13.02 -10.14 1.92
CA THR A 31 -13.90 -9.57 0.90
C THR A 31 -13.10 -9.00 -0.26
N ASN A 32 -12.01 -8.31 0.03
CA ASN A 32 -11.08 -7.80 -0.97
C ASN A 32 -9.65 -7.91 -0.46
N PRO A 33 -8.80 -8.78 -1.02
CA PRO A 33 -7.42 -8.95 -0.53
C PRO A 33 -6.50 -7.77 -0.89
N CYS A 34 -6.93 -6.89 -1.80
CA CYS A 34 -6.08 -5.87 -2.39
C CYS A 34 -6.87 -4.57 -2.66
N ALA A 35 -7.65 -4.14 -1.68
CA ALA A 35 -8.37 -2.88 -1.75
C ALA A 35 -7.38 -1.72 -1.77
N ALA A 36 -7.51 -0.82 -2.74
CA ALA A 36 -6.71 0.41 -2.75
C ALA A 36 -7.12 1.32 -1.59
N LEU A 37 -6.16 1.64 -0.73
CA LEU A 37 -6.36 2.54 0.39
C LEU A 37 -6.46 3.97 -0.12
N ASN A 38 -7.64 4.57 0.05
CA ASN A 38 -7.91 5.95 -0.34
C ASN A 38 -8.22 6.79 0.89
N ILE A 39 -7.22 7.56 1.34
CA ILE A 39 -7.38 8.54 2.42
C ILE A 39 -7.49 9.93 1.78
N GLY A 40 -8.50 10.69 2.19
CA GLY A 40 -8.73 12.06 1.72
C GLY A 40 -7.68 13.04 2.25
N SER A 41 -7.63 14.23 1.64
CA SER A 41 -6.89 15.35 2.21
C SER A 41 -7.55 15.82 3.51
N ALA A 42 -6.75 16.08 4.53
CA ALA A 42 -7.20 16.67 5.79
C ALA A 42 -6.97 18.19 5.81
N ASP A 43 -7.73 18.90 6.63
CA ASP A 43 -7.60 20.35 6.81
C ASP A 43 -6.31 20.74 7.56
N CYS A 44 -5.75 19.83 8.35
CA CYS A 44 -4.48 20.00 9.03
C CYS A 44 -3.40 19.05 8.47
N PRO A 45 -2.11 19.44 8.47
CA PRO A 45 -1.02 18.60 8.01
C PRO A 45 -0.95 17.29 8.82
N ARG A 46 -1.26 16.17 8.14
CA ARG A 46 -1.25 14.83 8.73
C ARG A 46 -0.60 13.86 7.77
N TYR A 47 0.04 12.83 8.30
CA TYR A 47 0.54 11.74 7.49
C TYR A 47 -0.63 11.04 6.79
N ARG A 48 -0.43 10.73 5.51
CA ARG A 48 -1.41 10.06 4.68
C ARG A 48 -0.71 8.98 3.87
N ALA A 49 -1.15 7.73 4.06
CA ALA A 49 -0.69 6.65 3.22
C ALA A 49 -1.25 6.81 1.80
N THR A 50 -0.37 6.73 0.81
CA THR A 50 -0.68 6.76 -0.62
C THR A 50 -0.21 5.46 -1.27
N ASN A 51 -0.80 5.09 -2.40
CA ASN A 51 -0.41 3.91 -3.21
C ASN A 51 -0.32 2.60 -2.43
N MET A 52 -1.17 2.41 -1.42
CA MET A 52 -1.13 1.22 -0.56
C MET A 52 -2.34 0.33 -0.84
N GLU A 53 -2.11 -0.98 -0.85
CA GLU A 53 -3.19 -1.98 -0.88
C GLU A 53 -3.40 -2.56 0.52
N VAL A 54 -4.66 -2.72 0.90
CA VAL A 54 -5.09 -3.28 2.17
C VAL A 54 -6.08 -4.42 1.97
N ILE A 55 -6.22 -5.26 2.99
CA ILE A 55 -7.13 -6.38 3.03
C ILE A 55 -8.41 -5.94 3.73
N ASP A 56 -9.51 -5.99 3.00
CA ASP A 56 -10.87 -5.86 3.53
C ASP A 56 -11.38 -7.24 3.98
N LEU A 57 -12.05 -7.23 5.12
CA LEU A 57 -12.78 -8.39 5.64
C LEU A 57 -14.28 -8.13 5.56
N ILE A 58 -15.06 -9.20 5.62
CA ILE A 58 -16.50 -9.09 5.78
C ILE A 58 -16.78 -8.44 7.14
N GLN A 59 -17.43 -7.28 7.09
CA GLN A 59 -17.92 -6.63 8.29
C GLN A 59 -19.19 -7.36 8.72
N VAL A 60 -19.02 -8.42 9.51
CA VAL A 60 -20.17 -9.07 10.17
C VAL A 60 -20.65 -8.12 11.26
N LEU A 61 -21.71 -7.38 10.95
CA LEU A 61 -22.59 -6.74 11.93
C LEU A 61 -23.03 -7.82 12.92
N ILE A 62 -22.37 -7.91 14.09
CA ILE A 62 -22.92 -8.69 15.18
C ILE A 62 -24.02 -7.84 15.80
N PHE A 63 -25.25 -8.25 15.49
CA PHE A 63 -26.50 -8.05 16.22
C PHE A 63 -26.56 -6.82 17.16
N PRO A 64 -27.21 -5.71 16.73
CA PRO A 64 -27.50 -4.57 17.62
C PRO A 64 -28.40 -4.92 18.82
N CYS A 65 -28.94 -6.13 18.89
CA CYS A 65 -29.89 -6.57 19.92
C CYS A 65 -29.26 -6.95 21.28
N LEU A 66 -27.93 -7.00 21.40
CA LEU A 66 -27.22 -7.37 22.65
C LEU A 66 -26.49 -6.21 23.33
N GLY A 67 -26.66 -4.96 22.86
CA GLY A 67 -26.06 -3.77 23.49
C GLY A 67 -24.53 -3.69 23.40
N PHE A 68 -23.86 -4.69 22.82
CA PHE A 68 -22.44 -4.67 22.50
C PHE A 68 -22.25 -4.27 21.03
N TYR A 69 -22.18 -2.97 20.77
CA TYR A 69 -21.45 -2.46 19.61
C TYR A 69 -19.96 -2.75 19.86
N LEU A 70 -19.54 -4.00 19.65
CA LEU A 70 -18.12 -4.31 19.57
C LEU A 70 -17.68 -3.85 18.18
N ASP A 71 -17.38 -2.55 18.06
CA ASP A 71 -16.62 -1.98 16.97
C ASP A 71 -15.25 -2.66 16.97
N PHE A 72 -15.22 -3.84 16.34
CA PHE A 72 -14.06 -4.73 16.27
C PHE A 72 -12.90 -4.08 15.51
N GLY A 73 -13.18 -2.98 14.80
CA GLY A 73 -12.18 -2.12 14.20
C GLY A 73 -11.34 -1.40 15.25
N SER A 74 -11.93 -0.55 16.09
CA SER A 74 -11.16 0.42 16.90
C SER A 74 -10.64 -0.12 18.22
N THR A 75 -11.23 -1.21 18.75
CA THR A 75 -10.94 -1.71 20.10
C THR A 75 -9.86 -2.80 20.16
N PHE A 76 -9.35 -3.23 19.01
CA PHE A 76 -8.47 -4.38 18.88
C PHE A 76 -7.30 -4.11 17.92
N SER A 77 -6.11 -4.50 18.34
CA SER A 77 -4.90 -4.51 17.50
C SER A 77 -4.33 -5.93 17.50
N GLY A 78 -3.89 -6.40 16.34
CA GLY A 78 -3.50 -7.79 16.19
C GLY A 78 -3.02 -8.12 14.79
N VAL A 79 -3.18 -9.38 14.42
CA VAL A 79 -2.74 -9.96 13.16
C VAL A 79 -3.87 -10.76 12.51
N LEU A 80 -3.83 -10.85 11.19
CA LEU A 80 -4.62 -11.79 10.41
C LEU A 80 -3.76 -13.02 10.13
N THR A 81 -4.28 -14.19 10.48
CA THR A 81 -3.66 -15.47 10.20
C THR A 81 -4.50 -16.30 9.25
N ASP A 82 -3.83 -17.20 8.53
CA ASP A 82 -4.51 -18.30 7.84
C ASP A 82 -4.96 -19.40 8.81
N ASP A 83 -5.52 -20.47 8.26
CA ASP A 83 -5.97 -21.67 8.97
C ASP A 83 -4.83 -22.45 9.66
N ARG A 84 -3.59 -22.24 9.24
CA ARG A 84 -2.37 -22.81 9.83
C ARG A 84 -1.74 -21.91 10.90
N GLY A 85 -2.35 -20.77 11.20
CA GLY A 85 -1.83 -19.80 12.16
C GLY A 85 -0.65 -18.97 11.64
N ARG A 86 -0.34 -18.99 10.33
CA ARG A 86 0.71 -18.16 9.75
C ARG A 86 0.19 -16.73 9.60
N VAL A 87 0.98 -15.75 10.01
CA VAL A 87 0.64 -14.33 9.91
C VAL A 87 0.74 -13.87 8.47
N GLN A 88 -0.35 -13.32 7.95
CA GLN A 88 -0.45 -12.84 6.57
C GLN A 88 -0.61 -11.31 6.50
N ALA A 89 -1.15 -10.68 7.56
CA ALA A 89 -1.33 -9.24 7.63
C ALA A 89 -1.40 -8.75 9.08
N ILE A 90 -1.19 -7.46 9.28
CA ILE A 90 -1.38 -6.77 10.56
C ILE A 90 -2.71 -6.04 10.54
N TRP A 91 -3.50 -6.19 11.59
CA TRP A 91 -4.78 -5.49 11.73
C TRP A 91 -4.52 -4.07 12.23
N GLY A 92 -4.61 -3.09 11.32
CA GLY A 92 -4.19 -1.72 11.55
C GLY A 92 -5.33 -0.72 11.36
N SER A 93 -5.34 0.31 12.20
CA SER A 93 -6.30 1.40 12.11
C SER A 93 -5.79 2.57 11.29
N PHE A 94 -6.68 3.14 10.49
CA PHE A 94 -6.49 4.31 9.64
C PHE A 94 -7.46 5.41 10.06
N SER A 95 -7.05 6.66 9.86
CA SER A 95 -7.88 7.85 10.12
C SER A 95 -8.03 8.62 8.81
N THR A 96 -9.25 9.07 8.54
CA THR A 96 -9.56 9.96 7.41
C THR A 96 -10.50 11.05 7.89
N GLN A 97 -10.38 12.23 7.31
CA GLN A 97 -11.30 13.33 7.61
C GLN A 97 -12.43 13.35 6.57
N LEU A 98 -13.68 13.33 7.04
CA LEU A 98 -14.85 13.46 6.19
C LEU A 98 -15.43 14.86 6.32
N LYS A 99 -15.79 15.46 5.18
CA LYS A 99 -16.49 16.74 5.13
C LYS A 99 -17.97 16.46 4.90
N TYR A 100 -18.77 16.54 5.96
CA TYR A 100 -20.22 16.58 5.83
C TYR A 100 -20.65 18.03 5.54
N GLY A 101 -21.72 18.20 4.76
CA GLY A 101 -22.16 19.52 4.26
C GLY A 101 -22.48 20.51 5.38
N GLY A 102 -21.48 21.32 5.76
CA GLY A 102 -21.55 22.36 6.78
C GLY A 102 -20.36 22.33 7.74
N SER A 103 -19.32 23.13 7.42
CA SER A 103 -18.16 23.62 8.22
C SER A 103 -17.39 22.75 9.22
N THR A 104 -17.91 21.62 9.72
CA THR A 104 -17.21 20.75 10.67
C THR A 104 -16.72 19.49 9.98
N SER A 105 -15.41 19.32 9.96
CA SER A 105 -14.74 18.17 9.41
C SER A 105 -14.49 17.15 10.53
N GLU A 106 -15.11 15.97 10.42
CA GLU A 106 -15.02 14.94 11.45
C GLU A 106 -13.97 13.90 11.10
N ASP A 107 -13.22 13.46 12.12
CA ASP A 107 -12.26 12.39 11.99
C ASP A 107 -12.97 11.04 12.07
N HIS A 108 -12.90 10.29 10.98
CA HIS A 108 -13.42 8.95 10.88
C HIS A 108 -12.28 7.93 10.97
N GLN A 109 -12.43 6.97 11.87
CA GLN A 109 -11.49 5.88 12.06
C GLN A 109 -12.06 4.60 11.43
N PHE A 110 -11.24 3.91 10.64
CA PHE A 110 -11.58 2.61 10.06
C PHE A 110 -10.37 1.68 10.09
N VAL A 111 -10.60 0.37 10.04
CA VAL A 111 -9.54 -0.62 10.28
C VAL A 111 -9.49 -1.62 9.15
N ARG A 112 -8.27 -1.99 8.75
CA ARG A 112 -7.96 -2.84 7.60
C ARG A 112 -6.74 -3.70 7.86
N GLY A 113 -6.63 -4.81 7.12
CA GLY A 113 -5.45 -5.66 7.16
C GLY A 113 -4.34 -5.07 6.31
N LEU A 114 -3.19 -4.76 6.90
CA LEU A 114 -1.98 -4.34 6.22
C LEU A 114 -1.16 -5.59 5.88
N PRO A 115 -0.98 -5.94 4.59
CA PRO A 115 -0.28 -7.16 4.20
C PRO A 115 1.13 -7.24 4.79
N VAL A 116 1.54 -8.44 5.23
CA VAL A 116 2.85 -8.64 5.87
C VAL A 116 4.02 -8.32 4.94
N TYR A 117 3.85 -8.50 3.62
CA TYR A 117 4.91 -8.24 2.63
C TYR A 117 5.39 -6.78 2.67
N ALA A 118 4.48 -5.83 2.94
CA ALA A 118 4.80 -4.41 3.01
C ALA A 118 5.82 -4.10 4.12
N ILE A 119 5.91 -4.98 5.12
CA ILE A 119 6.83 -4.86 6.25
C ILE A 119 8.04 -5.76 6.06
N SER A 120 7.82 -7.02 5.66
CA SER A 120 8.90 -8.01 5.57
C SER A 120 9.96 -7.56 4.58
N GLU A 121 9.58 -6.98 3.44
CA GLU A 121 10.53 -6.50 2.43
C GLU A 121 11.48 -5.42 2.96
N VAL A 122 10.99 -4.53 3.83
CA VAL A 122 11.82 -3.51 4.49
C VAL A 122 12.63 -4.12 5.63
N LEU A 123 12.02 -5.01 6.41
CA LEU A 123 12.65 -5.67 7.54
C LEU A 123 13.83 -6.53 7.09
N ASP A 124 13.68 -7.29 6.02
CA ASP A 124 14.72 -8.12 5.44
C ASP A 124 15.94 -7.28 5.04
N LYS A 125 15.71 -6.11 4.41
CA LYS A 125 16.79 -5.17 4.07
C LYS A 125 17.48 -4.55 5.30
N ILE A 126 16.75 -4.36 6.41
CA ILE A 126 17.35 -3.89 7.67
C ILE A 126 18.22 -4.98 8.30
N ILE A 127 17.74 -6.22 8.28
CA ILE A 127 18.45 -7.38 8.84
C ILE A 127 19.69 -7.70 8.01
N SER A 128 19.58 -7.71 6.68
CA SER A 128 20.70 -8.03 5.77
C SER A 128 21.77 -6.94 5.70
N GLY A 129 21.47 -5.73 6.20
CA GLY A 129 22.37 -4.59 6.18
C GLY A 129 22.10 -3.64 5.01
N GLY A 130 21.36 -2.56 5.27
CA GLY A 130 21.06 -1.54 4.26
C GLY A 130 22.25 -0.62 3.91
N LYS A 131 22.22 0.00 2.73
CA LYS A 131 23.24 0.98 2.29
C LYS A 131 23.05 2.39 2.88
N GLY A 132 21.99 2.63 3.65
CA GLY A 132 21.64 3.95 4.18
C GLY A 132 22.23 4.26 5.57
N PRO A 133 21.83 5.39 6.17
CA PRO A 133 22.39 5.85 7.43
C PRO A 133 22.08 4.86 8.56
N ARG A 134 23.02 4.72 9.50
CA ARG A 134 22.81 3.92 10.71
C ARG A 134 21.95 4.68 11.69
N LEU A 135 20.84 4.08 12.11
CA LEU A 135 19.98 4.62 13.16
C LEU A 135 20.06 3.77 14.42
N LEU A 136 19.89 4.43 15.56
CA LEU A 136 19.73 3.75 16.84
C LEU A 136 18.27 3.30 16.98
N ILE A 137 18.05 1.98 16.94
CA ILE A 137 16.74 1.37 17.16
C ILE A 137 16.87 0.39 18.32
N ASN A 138 16.13 0.64 19.41
CA ASN A 138 16.16 -0.16 20.64
C ASN A 138 17.58 -0.37 21.19
N GLY A 139 18.42 0.67 21.16
CA GLY A 139 19.80 0.61 21.65
C GLY A 139 20.80 -0.03 20.68
N ILE A 140 20.35 -0.61 19.56
CA ILE A 140 21.20 -1.22 18.54
C ILE A 140 21.32 -0.29 17.33
N LYS A 141 22.55 0.03 16.92
CA LYS A 141 22.78 0.77 15.67
C LYS A 141 22.55 -0.16 14.49
N ARG A 142 21.49 0.06 13.73
CA ARG A 142 21.16 -0.72 12.53
C ARG A 142 21.29 0.14 11.28
N PRO A 143 21.92 -0.37 10.21
CA PRO A 143 21.93 0.32 8.92
C PRO A 143 20.51 0.32 8.33
N MET A 144 20.01 1.50 7.94
CA MET A 144 18.70 1.59 7.32
C MET A 144 18.77 1.38 5.82
N PRO A 145 17.80 0.69 5.21
CA PRO A 145 17.72 0.61 3.77
C PRO A 145 17.34 1.95 3.15
N LEU A 146 17.89 2.21 1.98
CA LEU A 146 17.37 3.22 1.07
C LEU A 146 16.26 2.55 0.28
N VAL A 147 15.07 3.14 0.31
CA VAL A 147 13.92 2.62 -0.43
C VAL A 147 13.58 3.61 -1.53
N ARG A 148 13.56 3.11 -2.77
CA ARG A 148 13.12 3.88 -3.92
C ARG A 148 11.60 3.93 -3.96
N ILE A 149 11.05 5.14 -4.01
CA ILE A 149 9.61 5.36 -4.17
C ILE A 149 9.35 6.16 -5.44
N LEU A 150 8.22 5.88 -6.07
CA LEU A 150 7.68 6.72 -7.13
C LEU A 150 6.93 7.88 -6.47
N GLU A 151 7.40 9.12 -6.69
CA GLU A 151 6.87 10.35 -6.08
C GLU A 151 5.54 10.82 -6.72
N VAL A 152 4.63 9.87 -6.96
CA VAL A 152 3.36 10.05 -7.67
C VAL A 152 2.25 9.42 -6.86
N GLU A 153 1.16 10.14 -6.60
CA GLU A 153 -0.05 9.57 -6.05
C GLU A 153 -0.91 8.99 -7.17
N LEU A 154 -1.30 7.73 -7.01
CA LEU A 154 -2.04 6.95 -7.97
C LEU A 154 -3.38 6.48 -7.39
N TYR A 155 -4.35 6.26 -8.28
CA TYR A 155 -5.62 5.64 -7.93
C TYR A 155 -6.05 4.65 -9.03
N PRO A 156 -6.64 3.51 -8.66
CA PRO A 156 -7.12 2.55 -9.64
C PRO A 156 -8.37 3.09 -10.36
N THR A 157 -8.45 2.82 -11.65
CA THR A 157 -9.62 3.09 -12.49
C THR A 157 -9.97 1.83 -13.28
N LEU A 158 -11.25 1.44 -13.25
CA LEU A 158 -11.74 0.28 -14.00
C LEU A 158 -11.49 0.46 -15.50
N LEU A 159 -11.14 -0.63 -16.18
CA LEU A 159 -10.87 -0.61 -17.61
C LEU A 159 -12.09 -0.18 -18.43
N SER A 160 -13.31 -0.50 -18.01
CA SER A 160 -14.54 -0.01 -18.66
C SER A 160 -14.60 1.52 -18.70
N LYS A 161 -14.15 2.18 -17.63
CA LYS A 161 -14.06 3.64 -17.56
C LYS A 161 -12.83 4.15 -18.33
N ALA A 162 -11.71 3.44 -18.30
CA ALA A 162 -10.52 3.79 -19.06
C ALA A 162 -10.76 3.77 -20.58
N SER A 163 -11.53 2.79 -21.08
CA SER A 163 -11.95 2.72 -22.49
C SER A 163 -12.74 3.95 -22.91
N SER A 164 -13.61 4.48 -22.04
CA SER A 164 -14.35 5.73 -22.32
C SER A 164 -13.44 6.97 -22.44
N PHE A 165 -12.22 6.90 -21.92
CA PHE A 165 -11.21 7.95 -22.04
C PHE A 165 -10.29 7.78 -23.26
N GLY A 166 -10.57 6.81 -24.14
CA GLY A 166 -9.83 6.60 -25.39
C GLY A 166 -8.65 5.64 -25.27
N LEU A 167 -8.58 4.84 -24.20
CA LEU A 167 -7.57 3.77 -24.11
C LEU A 167 -7.86 2.71 -25.19
N SER A 168 -6.84 2.36 -25.99
CA SER A 168 -6.97 1.40 -27.08
C SER A 168 -7.31 -0.02 -26.59
N ASP A 169 -8.06 -0.77 -27.38
CA ASP A 169 -8.47 -2.14 -27.06
C ASP A 169 -7.28 -3.09 -26.85
N ASP A 170 -6.16 -2.92 -27.57
CA ASP A 170 -4.94 -3.72 -27.37
C ASP A 170 -4.42 -3.64 -25.93
N TRP A 171 -4.40 -2.44 -25.36
CA TRP A 171 -4.00 -2.21 -23.97
C TRP A 171 -5.03 -2.74 -22.98
N VAL A 172 -6.33 -2.60 -23.29
CA VAL A 172 -7.39 -3.19 -22.47
C VAL A 172 -7.22 -4.70 -22.39
N GLN A 173 -6.99 -5.38 -23.51
CA GLN A 173 -6.76 -6.83 -23.55
C GLN A 173 -5.47 -7.23 -22.82
N ALA A 174 -4.38 -6.47 -22.99
CA ALA A 174 -3.13 -6.72 -22.28
C ALA A 174 -3.29 -6.63 -20.75
N LEU A 175 -4.02 -5.62 -20.27
CA LEU A 175 -4.27 -5.40 -18.84
C LEU A 175 -5.27 -6.43 -18.26
N VAL A 176 -6.31 -6.81 -19.01
CA VAL A 176 -7.22 -7.90 -18.62
C VAL A 176 -6.49 -9.23 -18.53
N LYS A 177 -5.55 -9.51 -19.45
CA LYS A 177 -4.73 -10.72 -19.42
C LYS A 177 -3.81 -10.75 -18.19
N LYS A 178 -3.27 -9.59 -17.79
CA LYS A 178 -2.39 -9.46 -16.61
C LYS A 178 -3.16 -9.65 -15.31
N ASP A 179 -4.32 -8.99 -15.16
CA ASP A 179 -5.19 -9.11 -13.99
C ASP A 179 -6.67 -9.26 -14.41
N PRO A 180 -7.15 -10.51 -14.60
CA PRO A 180 -8.52 -10.78 -15.04
C PRO A 180 -9.57 -10.49 -13.96
N VAL A 181 -9.15 -10.35 -12.70
CA VAL A 181 -10.03 -10.17 -11.54
C VAL A 181 -10.33 -8.70 -11.31
N ARG A 182 -9.30 -7.85 -11.22
CA ARG A 182 -9.48 -6.42 -10.90
C ARG A 182 -9.84 -5.60 -12.13
N ARG A 183 -9.30 -5.96 -13.31
CA ARG A 183 -9.56 -5.27 -14.59
C ARG A 183 -9.45 -3.75 -14.45
N GLN A 184 -8.29 -3.28 -14.00
CA GLN A 184 -8.05 -1.88 -13.68
C GLN A 184 -6.74 -1.37 -14.29
N VAL A 185 -6.62 -0.05 -14.41
CA VAL A 185 -5.41 0.70 -14.74
C VAL A 185 -5.15 1.74 -13.65
N LEU A 186 -3.89 2.07 -13.39
CA LEU A 186 -3.52 3.09 -12.41
C LEU A 186 -3.48 4.47 -13.07
N ARG A 187 -4.18 5.43 -12.48
CA ARG A 187 -4.21 6.83 -12.93
C ARG A 187 -3.50 7.75 -11.96
N VAL A 188 -2.83 8.76 -12.50
CA VAL A 188 -2.17 9.82 -11.74
C VAL A 188 -3.22 10.72 -11.10
N LYS A 189 -3.23 10.77 -9.78
CA LYS A 189 -4.02 11.74 -9.00
C LYS A 189 -3.27 13.06 -8.85
N GLY A 190 -1.97 12.98 -8.64
CA GLY A 190 -1.07 14.12 -8.50
C GLY A 190 0.37 13.66 -8.28
N CYS A 191 1.31 14.58 -8.41
CA CYS A 191 2.72 14.34 -8.15
C CYS A 191 3.14 15.08 -6.87
N LEU A 192 4.19 14.60 -6.21
CA LEU A 192 4.79 15.33 -5.09
C LEU A 192 5.38 16.64 -5.62
N ALA A 193 5.10 17.76 -4.96
CA ALA A 193 5.59 19.07 -5.37
C ALA A 193 7.14 19.12 -5.33
N GLY A 194 7.76 19.65 -6.38
CA GLY A 194 9.20 19.69 -6.57
C GLY A 194 9.84 18.35 -6.94
N SER A 195 9.04 17.32 -7.22
CA SER A 195 9.55 16.03 -7.72
C SER A 195 9.85 16.09 -9.21
N LYS A 196 10.75 15.22 -9.68
CA LYS A 196 10.96 15.05 -11.13
C LYS A 196 9.71 14.55 -11.85
N ALA A 197 8.85 13.82 -11.14
CA ALA A 197 7.60 13.30 -11.69
C ALA A 197 6.59 14.41 -12.01
N GLU A 198 6.61 15.53 -11.28
CA GLU A 198 5.75 16.70 -11.52
C GLU A 198 5.97 17.30 -12.92
N HIS A 199 7.20 17.26 -13.43
CA HIS A 199 7.52 17.80 -14.76
C HIS A 199 7.20 16.85 -15.92
N LEU A 200 6.93 15.57 -15.63
CA LEU A 200 6.77 14.52 -16.64
C LEU A 200 5.33 13.99 -16.72
N LEU A 201 4.67 13.88 -15.57
CA LEU A 201 3.32 13.33 -15.45
C LEU A 201 2.30 14.42 -15.16
N GLU A 202 1.13 14.28 -15.77
CA GLU A 202 -0.01 15.15 -15.55
C GLU A 202 -1.13 14.39 -14.85
N GLN A 203 -1.98 15.13 -14.14
CA GLN A 203 -3.16 14.55 -13.53
C GLN A 203 -4.05 13.87 -14.58
N GLY A 204 -4.44 12.63 -14.30
CA GLY A 204 -5.29 11.83 -15.18
C GLY A 204 -4.53 10.93 -16.15
N ASP A 205 -3.21 11.08 -16.29
CA ASP A 205 -2.36 10.16 -17.05
C ASP A 205 -2.56 8.72 -16.53
N MET A 206 -2.63 7.76 -17.45
CA MET A 206 -2.73 6.33 -17.13
C MET A 206 -1.37 5.68 -17.26
N ILE A 207 -0.93 4.93 -16.24
CA ILE A 207 0.31 4.15 -16.31
C ILE A 207 -0.04 2.75 -16.82
N LEU A 208 0.50 2.39 -17.98
CA LEU A 208 0.17 1.15 -18.69
C LEU A 208 1.20 0.06 -18.45
N ALA A 209 2.49 0.42 -18.54
CA ALA A 209 3.58 -0.52 -18.41
C ALA A 209 4.82 0.12 -17.81
N ILE A 210 5.66 -0.69 -17.15
CA ILE A 210 7.00 -0.31 -16.69
C ILE A 210 7.98 -1.32 -17.30
N LYS A 211 9.08 -0.85 -17.89
CA LYS A 211 10.03 -1.70 -18.64
C LYS A 211 9.35 -2.59 -19.69
N LYS A 212 8.30 -2.07 -20.35
CA LYS A 212 7.43 -2.78 -21.31
C LYS A 212 6.58 -3.92 -20.72
N GLU A 213 6.59 -4.12 -19.41
CA GLU A 213 5.69 -5.05 -18.73
C GLU A 213 4.42 -4.35 -18.26
N PRO A 214 3.22 -4.84 -18.61
CA PRO A 214 1.96 -4.27 -18.14
C PRO A 214 1.84 -4.30 -16.61
N ILE A 215 1.38 -3.19 -16.04
CA ILE A 215 1.16 -3.04 -14.60
C ILE A 215 -0.33 -2.82 -14.29
N THR A 216 -0.78 -3.32 -13.14
CA THR A 216 -2.21 -3.27 -12.75
C THR A 216 -2.43 -2.91 -11.29
N CYS A 217 -1.40 -3.02 -10.45
CA CYS A 217 -1.47 -2.80 -9.01
C CYS A 217 -0.29 -1.97 -8.49
N PHE A 218 -0.42 -1.39 -7.29
CA PHE A 218 0.66 -0.59 -6.71
C PHE A 218 1.92 -1.44 -6.47
N ARG A 219 1.74 -2.73 -6.15
CA ARG A 219 2.84 -3.68 -5.93
C ARG A 219 3.69 -3.92 -7.18
N ASP A 220 3.11 -3.84 -8.38
CA ASP A 220 3.89 -3.95 -9.63
C ASP A 220 4.90 -2.79 -9.72
N ILE A 221 4.51 -1.60 -9.28
CA ILE A 221 5.38 -0.41 -9.26
C ILE A 221 6.44 -0.56 -8.16
N GLU A 222 6.06 -0.98 -6.96
CA GLU A 222 7.00 -1.21 -5.86
C GLU A 222 8.09 -2.20 -6.25
N ARG A 223 7.73 -3.30 -6.92
CA ARG A 223 8.69 -4.28 -7.45
C ARG A 223 9.60 -3.70 -8.50
N ALA A 224 9.06 -2.95 -9.46
CA ALA A 224 9.86 -2.30 -10.49
C ALA A 224 10.88 -1.32 -9.87
N CYS A 225 10.49 -0.60 -8.81
CA CYS A 225 11.40 0.24 -8.01
C CYS A 225 12.47 -0.61 -7.29
N GLN A 226 12.09 -1.71 -6.66
CA GLN A 226 13.01 -2.58 -5.92
C GLN A 226 14.04 -3.27 -6.81
N GLU A 227 13.67 -3.67 -8.02
CA GLU A 227 14.61 -4.24 -8.99
C GLU A 227 15.73 -3.27 -9.37
N LEU A 228 15.45 -1.97 -9.37
CA LEU A 228 16.47 -0.95 -9.61
C LEU A 228 17.49 -0.85 -8.47
N ASP A 229 17.15 -1.27 -7.25
CA ASP A 229 18.09 -1.30 -6.12
C ASP A 229 19.17 -2.39 -6.31
N VAL A 230 18.88 -3.43 -7.09
CA VAL A 230 19.78 -4.57 -7.34
C VAL A 230 20.73 -4.30 -8.51
N SER A 231 20.25 -3.59 -9.54
CA SER A 231 21.06 -3.21 -10.69
C SER A 231 21.84 -1.93 -10.41
N GLU A 232 23.12 -2.03 -10.01
CA GLU A 232 23.98 -0.86 -9.75
C GLU A 232 24.26 0.00 -11.01
N GLU A 233 23.92 -0.49 -12.20
CA GLU A 233 24.17 0.16 -13.49
C GLU A 233 23.03 1.05 -14.00
N SER A 234 21.82 0.97 -13.41
CA SER A 234 20.71 1.83 -13.81
C SER A 234 20.78 3.16 -13.08
N ALA A 235 20.62 4.28 -13.78
CA ALA A 235 20.58 5.64 -13.22
C ALA A 235 19.39 5.91 -12.25
N GLY A 236 18.76 4.87 -11.70
CA GLY A 236 17.57 4.94 -10.86
C GLY A 236 16.31 5.27 -11.66
N GLU A 237 16.36 5.13 -12.98
CA GLU A 237 15.32 5.57 -13.90
C GLU A 237 14.33 4.45 -14.24
N LEU A 238 13.04 4.75 -14.12
CA LEU A 238 11.93 3.90 -14.50
C LEU A 238 11.38 4.34 -15.85
N ASN A 239 11.55 3.51 -16.86
CA ASN A 239 10.91 3.70 -18.16
C ASN A 239 9.46 3.23 -18.09
N MET A 240 8.54 4.18 -18.11
CA MET A 240 7.10 3.94 -18.02
C MET A 240 6.41 4.28 -19.32
N THR A 241 5.47 3.44 -19.74
CA THR A 241 4.55 3.74 -20.82
C THR A 241 3.29 4.34 -20.22
N ILE A 242 2.99 5.58 -20.59
CA ILE A 242 1.82 6.30 -20.13
C ILE A 242 0.88 6.61 -21.29
N PHE A 243 -0.40 6.74 -20.98
CA PHE A 243 -1.41 7.26 -21.91
C PHE A 243 -2.00 8.56 -21.37
N ARG A 244 -1.90 9.61 -22.19
CA ARG A 244 -2.43 10.94 -21.86
C ARG A 244 -3.74 11.19 -22.59
N GLN A 245 -4.82 11.37 -21.83
CA GLN A 245 -6.18 11.52 -22.37
C GLN A 245 -6.31 12.73 -23.31
N VAL A 246 -5.74 13.89 -22.94
CA VAL A 246 -5.88 15.14 -23.71
C VAL A 246 -5.25 15.03 -25.10
N ALA A 247 -4.14 14.31 -25.21
CA ALA A 247 -3.45 14.12 -26.49
C ALA A 247 -3.84 12.82 -27.20
N GLN A 248 -4.58 11.92 -26.53
CA GLN A 248 -4.81 10.53 -26.94
C GLN A 248 -3.53 9.83 -27.44
N GLN A 249 -2.41 10.13 -26.79
CA GLN A 249 -1.09 9.67 -27.21
C GLN A 249 -0.44 8.83 -26.11
N GLN A 250 0.25 7.78 -26.56
CA GLN A 250 1.16 7.02 -25.73
C GLN A 250 2.50 7.75 -25.67
N LYS A 251 3.07 7.87 -24.47
CA LYS A 251 4.40 8.44 -24.26
C LYS A 251 5.22 7.50 -23.39
N ILE A 252 6.52 7.49 -23.65
CA ILE A 252 7.50 6.88 -22.74
C ILE A 252 7.98 8.00 -21.83
N ALA A 253 7.71 7.84 -20.53
CA ALA A 253 8.18 8.74 -19.48
C ALA A 253 9.27 8.02 -18.69
N THR A 254 10.45 8.61 -18.64
CA THR A 254 11.57 8.11 -17.84
C THR A 254 11.60 8.87 -16.52
N ILE A 255 11.18 8.22 -15.44
CA ILE A 255 11.10 8.86 -14.12
C ILE A 255 12.19 8.33 -13.24
N ALA A 256 13.07 9.21 -12.78
CA ALA A 256 14.00 8.87 -11.73
C ALA A 256 13.23 8.62 -10.43
N SER A 257 13.31 7.38 -9.95
CA SER A 257 12.87 7.02 -8.61
C SER A 257 13.84 7.63 -7.60
N LYS A 258 13.30 8.27 -6.56
CA LYS A 258 14.12 8.88 -5.53
C LYS A 258 14.36 7.88 -4.42
N GLU A 259 15.63 7.72 -4.06
CA GLU A 259 15.99 7.11 -2.77
C GLU A 259 15.51 8.05 -1.68
N SER A 260 14.46 7.62 -0.98
CA SER A 260 13.92 8.42 0.11
C SER A 260 14.22 7.73 1.43
N TYR A 261 14.89 8.46 2.31
CA TYR A 261 14.85 8.20 3.75
C TYR A 261 13.60 8.88 4.31
N GLU A 262 12.42 8.61 3.75
CA GLU A 262 11.24 9.37 4.16
C GLU A 262 10.94 9.04 5.62
N ARG A 263 11.35 9.95 6.51
CA ARG A 263 11.09 9.92 7.95
C ARG A 263 9.60 9.73 8.22
N SER A 264 8.74 10.10 7.28
CA SER A 264 7.27 9.99 7.32
C SER A 264 6.77 8.55 7.14
N ILE A 265 7.27 7.82 6.13
CA ILE A 265 7.02 6.37 5.99
C ILE A 265 7.61 5.68 7.22
N ILE A 266 8.86 5.97 7.54
CA ILE A 266 9.55 5.40 8.71
C ILE A 266 8.87 5.79 10.02
N ALA A 267 8.18 6.92 10.17
CA ALA A 267 7.54 7.33 11.43
C ALA A 267 6.29 6.52 11.77
N LEU A 268 5.44 6.20 10.77
CA LEU A 268 4.30 5.29 10.98
C LEU A 268 4.82 3.88 11.31
N TRP A 269 5.87 3.47 10.60
CA TRP A 269 6.53 2.20 10.87
C TRP A 269 7.35 2.23 12.17
N CYS A 270 7.81 3.36 12.69
CA CYS A 270 8.78 3.40 13.78
C CYS A 270 8.29 2.70 15.06
N LYS A 271 6.98 2.71 15.36
CA LYS A 271 6.45 1.94 16.50
C LYS A 271 6.38 0.44 16.18
N LEU A 272 5.92 0.09 14.98
CA LEU A 272 5.75 -1.29 14.55
C LEU A 272 7.10 -1.99 14.27
N LEU A 273 8.02 -1.29 13.60
CA LEU A 273 9.38 -1.67 13.31
C LEU A 273 10.22 -1.74 14.59
N LYS A 274 10.05 -0.82 15.56
CA LYS A 274 10.65 -0.96 16.89
C LYS A 274 10.16 -2.23 17.59
N LEU A 275 8.86 -2.52 17.53
CA LEU A 275 8.29 -3.73 18.12
C LEU A 275 8.84 -4.99 17.41
N LEU A 276 8.80 -5.04 16.08
CA LEU A 276 9.30 -6.18 15.30
C LEU A 276 10.80 -6.40 15.47
N LEU A 277 11.60 -5.32 15.46
CA LEU A 277 13.05 -5.40 15.72
C LEU A 277 13.38 -5.74 17.18
N SER A 278 12.46 -5.52 18.14
CA SER A 278 12.62 -5.99 19.53
C SER A 278 12.34 -7.48 19.70
N LEU A 279 11.61 -8.09 18.77
CA LEU A 279 11.30 -9.52 18.74
C LEU A 279 12.35 -10.34 17.98
N LEU A 280 13.24 -9.68 17.22
CA LEU A 280 14.38 -10.36 16.61
C LEU A 280 15.41 -10.70 17.70
N PRO A 281 15.96 -11.92 17.72
CA PRO A 281 17.03 -12.27 18.65
C PRO A 281 18.21 -11.31 18.45
N SER A 282 18.76 -10.85 19.57
CA SER A 282 20.00 -10.09 19.60
C SER A 282 21.08 -10.93 18.93
N GLN A 283 21.42 -10.63 17.68
CA GLN A 283 22.63 -11.21 17.12
C GLN A 283 23.80 -10.52 17.82
N THR A 284 24.45 -11.29 18.68
CA THR A 284 25.74 -11.02 19.32
C THR A 284 26.85 -10.89 18.30
#